data_AF-A0A351CEB6-F1
#
_entry.id   AF-A0A351CEB6-F1
#
_cell.length_a   1.000
_cell.length_b   1.000
_cell.length_c   1.000
_cell.angle_alpha   90.00
_cell.angle_beta   90.00
_cell.angle_gamma   90.00
#
_symmetry.space_group_name_H-M   'P 1'
#
loop_
_entity.id
_entity.type
_entity.pdbx_description
1 polymer ?
#
loop_
_entity_poly.entity_id
_entity_poly.type
_entity_poly.pdbx_seq_one_letter_code
_entity_poly.pdbx_strand_id
1 'polypeptide(L)'
;MITAGFLPTITASPFLSTFIWIILILVAMYLARKPSHRCLVSFSLIIRNSMRLFAASVKLAEKRLNDRNRDVLLSAGRQHAERCVEREFERISTAVQRDLEGYPQVQRQLNESIVKLNEDHSKSAEVPQTLPDWIKVIKAIASIRPTSDPIVGNMLEDIHQTLSEQHVKALEQQRLDASNRHAILNRMLPLLRGMKKILEGLNKSLSDLNFRAKRIDRYMDNYEQIREQSDAAMRTLSSSSLTQFFISGAVLLIALGGAIINFNLIALPMSEMVGGASYIGPYKTSNIAGLVIICLEICTGIFLMESLRITRLFPIIGSMDDRMRMMLFWIALSLLAILAGVESALAFMRDRIAGDMEALRQSLAGVTPSSVAGSVIPTVGQMVMGFILPFILTFVAIPLESFVASSRTILGIIAAWMLRSLAFALRLIGQLGYYTGRLMINFYDLVIFPALWLEGVVTQSLFRSQTKDSAADKEKTIGPGIMPAVEPLAENKEMAK
;
A
#
# COMPACT_ATOMS: atom_id res chain seq x y z
N MET A 1 -56.59 -43.82 -10.77
CA MET A 1 -57.16 -42.50 -10.37
C MET A 1 -56.90 -42.33 -8.89
N ILE A 2 -55.99 -41.42 -8.54
CA ILE A 2 -55.52 -41.17 -7.18
C ILE A 2 -56.11 -39.80 -6.77
N THR A 3 -57.11 -39.82 -5.89
CA THR A 3 -57.56 -38.63 -5.15
C THR A 3 -57.46 -39.02 -3.67
N ALA A 4 -56.31 -38.80 -3.04
CA ALA A 4 -55.97 -37.54 -2.36
C ALA A 4 -56.98 -37.21 -1.24
N GLY A 5 -56.63 -37.59 -0.02
CA GLY A 5 -57.34 -37.20 1.19
C GLY A 5 -56.40 -37.30 2.39
N PHE A 6 -55.72 -36.20 2.72
CA PHE A 6 -54.80 -36.06 3.86
C PHE A 6 -55.51 -36.03 5.24
N LEU A 7 -56.81 -36.35 5.31
CA LEU A 7 -57.64 -36.25 6.51
C LEU A 7 -58.39 -37.56 6.77
N PRO A 8 -58.54 -38.00 8.04
CA PRO A 8 -59.25 -39.23 8.37
C PRO A 8 -60.73 -39.12 7.96
N THR A 9 -61.24 -40.16 7.30
CA THR A 9 -62.59 -40.22 6.74
C THR A 9 -63.62 -40.36 7.85
N ILE A 10 -64.40 -39.31 8.10
CA ILE A 10 -65.50 -39.30 9.08
C ILE A 10 -66.79 -39.88 8.45
N THR A 11 -66.93 -39.84 7.12
CA THR A 11 -68.12 -40.30 6.38
C THR A 11 -67.75 -41.03 5.08
N ALA A 12 -68.64 -41.89 4.57
CA ALA A 12 -68.42 -42.72 3.37
C ALA A 12 -68.23 -41.93 2.05
N SER A 13 -68.66 -40.67 1.99
CA SER A 13 -68.42 -39.77 0.85
C SER A 13 -67.23 -38.83 1.12
N PRO A 14 -66.18 -38.84 0.27
CA PRO A 14 -64.97 -38.03 0.46
C PRO A 14 -65.22 -36.51 0.52
N PHE A 15 -66.20 -36.03 -0.26
CA PHE A 15 -66.58 -34.62 -0.32
C PHE A 15 -67.26 -34.11 0.97
N LEU A 16 -68.08 -34.94 1.61
CA LEU A 16 -68.79 -34.55 2.83
C LEU A 16 -67.84 -34.54 4.03
N SER A 17 -66.89 -35.50 4.08
CA SER A 17 -65.85 -35.55 5.10
C SER A 17 -64.93 -34.34 5.04
N THR A 18 -64.56 -33.89 3.83
CA THR A 18 -63.74 -32.68 3.66
C THR A 18 -64.49 -31.41 4.06
N PHE A 19 -65.79 -31.31 3.74
CA PHE A 19 -66.62 -30.17 4.15
C PHE A 19 -66.80 -30.08 5.68
N ILE A 20 -67.05 -31.21 6.35
CA ILE A 20 -67.14 -31.27 7.82
C ILE A 20 -65.83 -30.87 8.48
N TRP A 21 -64.69 -31.35 7.96
CA TRP A 21 -63.38 -30.96 8.46
C TRP A 21 -63.10 -29.45 8.28
N ILE A 22 -63.49 -28.87 7.15
CA ILE A 22 -63.36 -27.42 6.91
C ILE A 22 -64.15 -26.63 7.96
N ILE A 23 -65.40 -27.01 8.25
CA ILE A 23 -66.22 -26.36 9.28
C ILE A 23 -65.59 -26.52 10.67
N LEU A 24 -65.14 -27.73 11.01
CA LEU A 24 -64.53 -28.01 12.31
C LEU A 24 -63.23 -27.21 12.52
N ILE A 25 -62.40 -27.10 11.48
CA ILE A 25 -61.19 -26.26 11.48
C ILE A 25 -61.56 -24.77 11.62
N LEU A 26 -62.60 -24.29 10.94
CA LEU A 26 -63.08 -22.90 11.06
C LEU A 26 -63.56 -22.58 12.47
N VAL A 27 -64.32 -23.48 13.10
CA VAL A 27 -64.79 -23.33 14.49
C VAL A 27 -63.61 -23.36 15.47
N ALA A 28 -62.66 -24.28 15.27
CA ALA A 28 -61.45 -24.35 16.09
C ALA A 28 -60.59 -23.08 15.95
N MET A 29 -60.43 -22.55 14.74
CA MET A 29 -59.74 -21.29 14.50
C MET A 29 -60.47 -20.10 15.14
N TYR A 30 -61.81 -20.05 15.08
CA TYR A 30 -62.59 -19.00 15.72
C TYR A 30 -62.42 -18.98 17.25
N LEU A 31 -62.50 -20.13 17.92
CA LEU A 31 -62.24 -20.27 19.36
C LEU A 31 -60.80 -19.90 19.73
N ALA A 32 -59.84 -20.28 18.88
CA ALA A 32 -58.42 -19.99 19.08
C ALA A 32 -58.02 -18.55 18.68
N ARG A 33 -58.93 -17.70 18.25
CA ARG A 33 -58.63 -16.37 17.71
C ARG A 33 -57.80 -15.51 18.65
N LYS A 34 -58.32 -15.23 19.86
CA LYS A 34 -57.64 -14.39 20.86
C LYS A 34 -56.25 -14.91 21.24
N PRO A 35 -56.07 -16.21 21.59
CA PRO A 35 -54.73 -16.74 21.87
C PRO A 35 -53.81 -16.73 20.65
N SER A 36 -54.32 -16.96 19.43
CA SER A 36 -53.52 -16.93 18.20
C SER A 36 -53.00 -15.53 17.87
N HIS A 37 -53.84 -14.48 17.97
CA HIS A 37 -53.38 -13.10 17.79
C HIS A 37 -52.32 -12.72 18.84
N ARG A 38 -52.55 -13.06 20.12
CA ARG A 38 -51.58 -12.77 21.18
C ARG A 38 -50.25 -13.48 20.93
N CYS A 39 -50.29 -14.73 20.46
CA CYS A 39 -49.10 -15.50 20.11
C CYS A 39 -48.34 -14.84 18.94
N LEU A 40 -49.03 -14.52 17.84
CA LEU A 40 -48.42 -13.87 16.66
C LEU A 40 -47.83 -12.49 16.98
N VAL A 41 -48.55 -11.66 17.73
CA VAL A 41 -48.05 -10.35 18.18
C VAL A 41 -46.82 -10.54 19.05
N SER A 42 -46.89 -11.38 20.09
CA SER A 42 -45.77 -11.60 21.01
C SER A 42 -44.55 -12.18 20.30
N PHE A 43 -44.74 -13.14 19.40
CA PHE A 43 -43.67 -13.73 18.60
C PHE A 43 -43.00 -12.69 17.67
N SER A 44 -43.81 -11.86 17.00
CA SER A 44 -43.30 -10.79 16.13
C SER A 44 -42.52 -9.72 16.92
N LEU A 45 -42.95 -9.40 18.15
CA LEU A 45 -42.24 -8.49 19.05
C LEU A 45 -40.94 -9.10 19.57
N ILE A 46 -40.94 -10.40 19.92
CA ILE A 46 -39.73 -11.13 20.33
C ILE A 46 -38.71 -11.13 19.18
N ILE A 47 -39.13 -11.46 17.95
CA ILE A 47 -38.23 -11.40 16.79
C ILE A 47 -37.65 -10.00 16.61
N ARG A 48 -38.49 -8.97 16.62
CA ARG A 48 -38.06 -7.59 16.45
C ARG A 48 -37.06 -7.16 17.53
N ASN A 49 -37.36 -7.45 18.80
CA ASN A 49 -36.53 -7.05 19.92
C ASN A 49 -35.20 -7.82 19.96
N SER A 50 -35.23 -9.13 19.75
CA SER A 50 -34.02 -9.97 19.67
C SER A 50 -33.11 -9.51 18.53
N MET A 51 -33.66 -9.28 17.33
CA MET A 51 -32.88 -8.79 16.19
C MET A 51 -32.31 -7.40 16.43
N ARG A 52 -33.02 -6.53 17.16
CA ARG A 52 -32.50 -5.20 17.54
C ARG A 52 -31.35 -5.31 18.56
N LEU A 53 -31.43 -6.25 19.50
CA LEU A 53 -30.35 -6.53 20.46
C LEU A 53 -29.12 -7.08 19.75
N PHE A 54 -29.28 -8.05 18.84
CA PHE A 54 -28.18 -8.56 18.02
C PHE A 54 -27.57 -7.46 17.14
N ALA A 55 -28.38 -6.61 16.53
CA ALA A 55 -27.86 -5.49 15.74
C ALA A 55 -27.07 -4.50 16.61
N ALA A 56 -27.47 -4.28 17.86
CA ALA A 56 -26.75 -3.41 18.79
C ALA A 56 -25.41 -4.03 19.21
N SER A 57 -25.36 -5.33 19.49
CA SER A 57 -24.12 -6.02 19.84
C SER A 57 -23.13 -6.08 18.67
N VAL A 58 -23.61 -6.36 17.45
CA VAL A 58 -22.79 -6.32 16.23
C VAL A 58 -22.24 -4.91 15.97
N LYS A 59 -23.05 -3.86 16.17
CA LYS A 59 -22.59 -2.48 16.05
C LYS A 59 -21.53 -2.10 17.10
N LEU A 60 -21.63 -2.63 18.31
CA LEU A 60 -20.59 -2.46 19.32
C LEU A 60 -19.29 -3.18 18.92
N ALA A 61 -19.40 -4.38 18.34
CA ALA A 61 -18.26 -5.12 17.81
C ALA A 61 -17.59 -4.39 16.63
N GLU A 62 -18.37 -3.82 15.70
CA GLU A 62 -17.88 -2.93 14.63
C GLU A 62 -17.09 -1.76 15.21
N LYS A 63 -17.63 -1.07 16.21
CA LYS A 63 -16.96 0.07 16.83
C LYS A 63 -15.62 -0.34 17.45
N ARG A 64 -15.60 -1.41 18.26
CA ARG A 64 -14.37 -1.94 18.87
C ARG A 64 -13.32 -2.34 17.83
N LEU A 65 -13.77 -2.94 16.72
CA LEU A 65 -12.87 -3.32 15.62
C LEU A 65 -12.29 -2.08 14.93
N ASN A 66 -13.10 -1.04 14.71
CA ASN A 66 -12.64 0.20 14.08
C ASN A 66 -11.64 0.95 14.97
N ASP A 67 -11.90 1.02 16.27
CA ASP A 67 -10.97 1.61 17.25
C ASP A 67 -9.64 0.84 17.25
N ARG A 68 -9.68 -0.50 17.29
CA ARG A 68 -8.48 -1.34 17.23
C ARG A 68 -7.73 -1.20 15.90
N ASN A 69 -8.44 -1.10 14.77
CA ASN A 69 -7.82 -0.88 13.47
C ASN A 69 -7.10 0.49 13.42
N ARG A 70 -7.70 1.53 14.01
CA ARG A 70 -7.08 2.85 14.14
C ARG A 70 -5.80 2.78 14.98
N ASP A 71 -5.84 2.12 16.13
CA ASP A 71 -4.68 1.96 17.01
C ASP A 71 -3.54 1.19 16.33
N VAL A 72 -3.87 0.09 15.64
CA VAL A 72 -2.88 -0.71 14.91
C VAL A 72 -2.28 0.08 13.75
N LEU A 73 -3.08 0.83 12.98
CA LEU A 73 -2.55 1.62 11.88
C LEU A 73 -1.66 2.77 12.37
N LEU A 74 -2.07 3.47 13.42
CA LEU A 74 -1.29 4.56 14.02
C LEU A 74 0.00 4.05 14.67
N SER A 75 -0.05 2.92 15.37
CA SER A 75 1.16 2.33 15.97
C SER A 75 2.17 1.87 14.91
N ALA A 76 1.70 1.21 13.84
CA ALA A 76 2.54 0.81 12.71
C ALA A 76 3.12 2.02 11.96
N GLY A 77 2.30 3.04 11.71
CA GLY A 77 2.71 4.31 11.11
C GLY A 77 3.75 5.04 11.97
N ARG A 78 3.54 5.09 13.29
CA ARG A 78 4.46 5.70 14.25
C ARG A 78 5.82 5.01 14.24
N GLN A 79 5.85 3.69 14.33
CA GLN A 79 7.10 2.92 14.27
C GLN A 79 7.84 3.11 12.95
N HIS A 80 7.12 3.26 11.84
CA HIS A 80 7.75 3.53 10.55
C HIS A 80 8.32 4.95 10.49
N ALA A 81 7.55 5.95 10.91
CA ALA A 81 7.97 7.34 10.96
C ALA A 81 9.18 7.54 11.90
N GLU A 82 9.14 6.96 13.10
CA GLU A 82 10.24 6.97 14.08
C GLU A 82 11.53 6.39 13.47
N ARG A 83 11.43 5.24 12.78
CA ARG A 83 12.59 4.66 12.08
C ARG A 83 13.11 5.53 10.94
N CYS A 84 12.26 6.26 10.24
CA CYS A 84 12.68 7.18 9.18
C CYS A 84 13.40 8.39 9.77
N VAL A 85 12.87 8.93 10.87
CA VAL A 85 13.47 10.04 11.63
C VAL A 85 14.83 9.61 12.18
N GLU A 86 14.92 8.49 12.88
CA GLU A 86 16.16 7.95 13.47
C GLU A 86 17.26 7.76 12.41
N ARG A 87 16.91 7.12 11.28
CA ARG A 87 17.86 6.90 10.17
C ARG A 87 18.38 8.21 9.59
N GLU A 88 17.54 9.24 9.50
CA GLU A 88 18.00 10.53 8.99
C GLU A 88 18.81 11.31 10.02
N PHE A 89 18.48 11.21 11.31
CA PHE A 89 19.33 11.75 12.37
C PHE A 89 20.72 11.12 12.37
N GLU A 90 20.82 9.79 12.28
CA GLU A 90 22.11 9.10 12.20
C GLU A 90 22.91 9.52 10.95
N ARG A 91 22.22 9.66 9.80
CA ARG A 91 22.83 10.14 8.54
C ARG A 91 23.29 11.60 8.61
N ILE A 92 22.56 12.47 9.30
CA ILE A 92 23.01 13.85 9.51
C ILE A 92 24.17 13.87 10.50
N SER A 93 24.09 13.13 11.61
CA SER A 93 25.16 13.06 12.60
C SER A 93 26.48 12.64 11.97
N THR A 94 26.46 11.58 11.16
CA THR A 94 27.65 11.11 10.43
C THR A 94 28.15 12.13 9.39
N ALA A 95 27.25 12.82 8.69
CA ALA A 95 27.62 13.87 7.74
C ALA A 95 28.23 15.09 8.45
N VAL A 96 27.63 15.54 9.55
CA VAL A 96 28.10 16.65 10.37
C VAL A 96 29.46 16.32 10.97
N GLN A 97 29.64 15.12 11.53
CA GLN A 97 30.92 14.69 12.07
C GLN A 97 32.01 14.71 10.99
N ARG A 98 31.75 14.10 9.83
CA ARG A 98 32.69 14.09 8.70
C ARG A 98 33.04 15.49 8.20
N ASP A 99 32.04 16.36 8.07
CA ASP A 99 32.22 17.70 7.51
C ASP A 99 32.87 18.66 8.55
N LEU A 100 32.61 18.48 9.85
CA LEU A 100 33.28 19.19 10.95
C LEU A 100 34.74 18.75 11.11
N GLU A 101 35.05 17.46 11.00
CA GLU A 101 36.43 16.95 11.06
C GLU A 101 37.30 17.51 9.93
N GLY A 102 36.73 17.73 8.74
CA GLY A 102 37.42 18.32 7.59
C GLY A 102 37.56 19.84 7.62
N TYR A 103 36.74 20.54 8.42
CA TYR A 103 36.67 22.00 8.41
C TYR A 103 37.99 22.70 8.82
N PRO A 104 38.71 22.28 9.88
CA PRO A 104 40.00 22.89 10.24
C PRO A 104 41.06 22.75 9.14
N GLN A 105 41.06 21.64 8.41
CA GLN A 105 41.99 21.42 7.30
C GLN A 105 41.68 22.35 6.13
N VAL A 106 40.40 22.51 5.79
CA VAL A 106 39.93 23.46 4.77
C VAL A 106 40.32 24.89 5.15
N GLN A 107 40.07 25.29 6.40
CA GLN A 107 40.44 26.62 6.91
C GLN A 107 41.95 26.86 6.81
N ARG A 108 42.76 25.87 7.18
CA ARG A 108 44.22 25.94 7.09
C ARG A 108 44.70 26.09 5.65
N GLN A 109 44.21 25.27 4.72
CA GLN A 109 44.56 25.35 3.30
C GLN A 109 44.18 26.70 2.68
N LEU A 110 43.01 27.25 3.05
CA LEU A 110 42.57 28.56 2.59
C LEU A 110 43.53 29.65 3.10
N ASN A 111 43.86 29.64 4.39
CA ASN A 111 44.80 30.60 4.98
C ASN A 111 46.19 30.50 4.37
N GLU A 112 46.74 29.30 4.19
CA GLU A 112 48.04 29.11 3.53
C GLU A 112 48.04 29.62 2.08
N SER A 113 46.93 29.41 1.35
CA SER A 113 46.76 29.92 -0.01
C SER A 113 46.67 31.44 -0.04
N ILE A 114 45.97 32.06 0.91
CA ILE A 114 45.85 33.52 1.05
C ILE A 114 47.23 34.14 1.37
N VAL A 115 47.98 33.55 2.30
CA VAL A 115 49.33 34.04 2.67
C VAL A 115 50.27 33.98 1.46
N LYS A 116 50.32 32.84 0.75
CA LYS A 116 51.14 32.72 -0.48
C LYS A 116 50.72 33.71 -1.56
N LEU A 117 49.41 33.87 -1.78
CA LEU A 117 48.89 34.82 -2.75
C LEU A 117 49.32 36.25 -2.38
N ASN A 118 49.29 36.62 -1.11
CA ASN A 118 49.71 37.94 -0.65
C ASN A 118 51.23 38.15 -0.79
N GLU A 119 52.03 37.11 -0.53
CA GLU A 119 53.48 37.16 -0.71
C GLU A 119 53.87 37.30 -2.20
N ASP A 120 53.24 36.53 -3.08
CA ASP A 120 53.44 36.60 -4.53
C ASP A 120 52.95 37.95 -5.10
N HIS A 121 51.84 38.48 -4.57
CA HIS A 121 51.36 39.83 -4.89
C HIS A 121 52.37 40.90 -4.47
N SER A 122 52.92 40.81 -3.25
CA SER A 122 53.94 41.75 -2.75
C SER A 122 55.21 41.72 -3.60
N LYS A 123 55.66 40.54 -4.05
CA LYS A 123 56.82 40.38 -4.95
C LYS A 123 56.57 40.91 -6.36
N SER A 124 55.31 41.04 -6.75
CA SER A 124 54.88 41.59 -8.03
C SER A 124 54.36 43.03 -7.94
N ALA A 125 54.47 43.70 -6.78
CA ALA A 125 54.23 45.14 -6.66
C ALA A 125 55.52 45.90 -7.03
N GLU A 126 55.40 46.94 -7.86
CA GLU A 126 56.54 47.63 -8.48
C GLU A 126 57.16 48.68 -7.56
N VAL A 127 58.49 48.82 -7.61
CA VAL A 127 59.18 50.10 -7.37
C VAL A 127 59.71 50.54 -8.73
N PRO A 128 59.19 51.61 -9.35
CA PRO A 128 59.69 52.08 -10.63
C PRO A 128 61.19 52.35 -10.53
N GLN A 129 62.01 51.66 -11.32
CA GLN A 129 63.41 52.03 -11.45
C GLN A 129 63.46 53.39 -12.13
N THR A 130 63.84 54.43 -11.40
CA THR A 130 64.04 55.76 -11.96
C THR A 130 65.18 55.67 -12.98
N LEU A 131 64.92 56.08 -14.22
CA LEU A 131 65.98 56.32 -15.20
C LEU A 131 67.09 57.14 -14.52
N PRO A 132 68.39 56.81 -14.74
CA PRO A 132 69.47 57.63 -14.22
C PRO A 132 69.24 59.09 -14.63
N ASP A 133 69.66 60.02 -13.78
CA ASP A 133 69.34 61.45 -13.90
C ASP A 133 70.18 62.12 -15.03
N TRP A 134 70.08 61.60 -16.25
CA TRP A 134 70.82 61.97 -17.46
C TRP A 134 70.61 63.42 -17.88
N ILE A 135 69.52 64.04 -17.41
CA ILE A 135 69.29 65.49 -17.53
C ILE A 135 70.48 66.26 -16.94
N LYS A 136 71.09 65.78 -15.85
CA LYS A 136 72.29 66.41 -15.26
C LYS A 136 73.53 66.25 -16.13
N VAL A 137 73.69 65.08 -16.77
CA VAL A 137 74.85 64.76 -17.63
C VAL A 137 74.78 65.56 -18.94
N ILE A 138 73.63 65.58 -19.61
CA ILE A 138 73.39 66.34 -20.85
C ILE A 138 73.53 67.85 -20.59
N LYS A 139 73.02 68.35 -19.46
CA LYS A 139 73.12 69.76 -19.07
C LYS A 139 74.56 70.19 -18.77
N ALA A 140 75.40 69.29 -18.27
CA ALA A 140 76.83 69.53 -18.04
C ALA A 140 77.66 69.58 -19.35
N ILE A 141 77.26 68.82 -20.38
CA ILE A 141 77.94 68.80 -21.69
C ILE A 141 77.50 70.00 -22.55
N ALA A 142 76.21 70.35 -22.54
CA ALA A 142 75.69 71.50 -23.28
C ALA A 142 76.24 72.85 -22.80
N SER A 143 76.80 72.92 -21.58
CA SER A 143 77.54 74.09 -21.09
C SER A 143 78.96 74.24 -21.63
N ILE A 144 79.48 73.28 -22.41
CA ILE A 144 80.80 73.32 -23.05
C ILE A 144 80.65 73.96 -24.45
N ARG A 145 81.37 75.07 -24.72
CA ARG A 145 81.25 75.87 -25.97
C ARG A 145 81.87 75.12 -27.17
N PRO A 146 81.23 75.08 -28.36
CA PRO A 146 81.73 74.30 -29.49
C PRO A 146 82.97 74.97 -30.11
N THR A 147 84.13 74.33 -29.99
CA THR A 147 85.29 74.57 -30.87
C THR A 147 85.37 73.37 -31.80
N SER A 148 85.67 73.58 -33.08
CA SER A 148 85.69 72.56 -34.15
C SER A 148 86.81 71.53 -33.96
N ASP A 149 86.72 70.76 -32.88
CA ASP A 149 87.74 69.84 -32.41
C ASP A 149 87.18 68.41 -32.47
N PRO A 150 87.79 67.48 -33.22
CA PRO A 150 87.34 66.08 -33.33
C PRO A 150 87.19 65.37 -31.97
N ILE A 151 87.80 65.87 -30.90
CA ILE A 151 87.67 65.33 -29.53
C ILE A 151 86.26 65.51 -28.95
N VAL A 152 85.59 66.64 -29.19
CA VAL A 152 84.22 66.88 -28.67
C VAL A 152 83.19 66.03 -29.42
N GLY A 153 83.41 65.82 -30.72
CA GLY A 153 82.63 64.88 -31.54
C GLY A 153 82.78 63.46 -31.02
N ASN A 154 84.01 63.00 -30.74
CA ASN A 154 84.27 61.68 -30.17
C ASN A 154 83.68 61.52 -28.75
N MET A 155 83.71 62.56 -27.89
CA MET A 155 83.07 62.50 -26.56
C MET A 155 81.54 62.45 -26.66
N LEU A 156 80.92 63.23 -27.55
CA LEU A 156 79.47 63.14 -27.78
C LEU A 156 79.09 61.77 -28.34
N GLU A 157 79.92 61.21 -29.23
CA GLU A 157 79.74 59.86 -29.78
C GLU A 157 79.87 58.79 -28.69
N ASP A 158 80.89 58.85 -27.84
CA ASP A 158 81.06 57.94 -26.69
C ASP A 158 79.90 58.06 -25.68
N ILE A 159 79.38 59.26 -25.45
CA ILE A 159 78.21 59.50 -24.58
C ILE A 159 76.93 58.98 -25.24
N HIS A 160 76.76 59.19 -26.55
CA HIS A 160 75.63 58.65 -27.29
C HIS A 160 75.66 57.11 -27.29
N GLN A 161 76.83 56.51 -27.49
CA GLN A 161 77.03 55.07 -27.48
C GLN A 161 76.79 54.49 -26.08
N THR A 162 77.34 55.09 -25.02
CA THR A 162 77.08 54.66 -23.64
C THR A 162 75.62 54.87 -23.19
N LEU A 163 74.96 55.95 -23.64
CA LEU A 163 73.55 56.19 -23.38
C LEU A 163 72.67 55.17 -24.11
N SER A 164 72.98 54.88 -25.37
CA SER A 164 72.31 53.85 -26.16
C SER A 164 72.47 52.48 -25.50
N GLU A 165 73.67 52.12 -25.07
CA GLU A 165 73.94 50.89 -24.33
C GLU A 165 73.21 50.81 -22.98
N GLN A 166 73.20 51.89 -22.20
CA GLN A 166 72.46 51.97 -20.93
C GLN A 166 70.95 51.89 -21.15
N HIS A 167 70.43 52.50 -22.22
CA HIS A 167 69.01 52.47 -22.53
C HIS A 167 68.56 51.10 -23.02
N VAL A 168 69.37 50.44 -23.85
CA VAL A 168 69.17 49.04 -24.25
C VAL A 168 69.20 48.13 -23.03
N LYS A 169 70.17 48.29 -22.12
CA LYS A 169 70.24 47.52 -20.87
C LYS A 169 69.03 47.77 -19.96
N ALA A 170 68.60 49.02 -19.79
CA ALA A 170 67.42 49.36 -18.99
C ALA A 170 66.13 48.79 -19.60
N LEU A 171 65.96 48.83 -20.92
CA LEU A 171 64.84 48.20 -21.62
C LEU A 171 64.86 46.67 -21.50
N GLU A 172 66.05 46.06 -21.56
CA GLU A 172 66.22 44.62 -21.37
C GLU A 172 65.90 44.20 -19.92
N GLN A 173 66.33 45.00 -18.95
CA GLN A 173 66.04 44.79 -17.52
C GLN A 173 64.55 44.98 -17.22
N GLN A 174 63.91 45.99 -17.82
CA GLN A 174 62.46 46.20 -17.74
C GLN A 174 61.69 45.04 -18.38
N ARG A 175 62.15 44.51 -19.52
CA ARG A 175 61.56 43.31 -20.16
C ARG A 175 61.71 42.08 -19.27
N LEU A 176 62.86 41.88 -18.63
CA LEU A 176 63.10 40.80 -17.69
C LEU A 176 62.19 40.92 -16.46
N ASP A 177 62.11 42.12 -15.87
CA ASP A 177 61.24 42.40 -14.72
C ASP A 177 59.76 42.18 -15.07
N ALA A 178 59.31 42.66 -16.24
CA ALA A 178 57.96 42.43 -16.73
C ALA A 178 57.68 40.93 -16.95
N SER A 179 58.62 40.18 -17.53
CA SER A 179 58.52 38.73 -17.73
C SER A 179 58.41 37.99 -16.40
N ASN A 180 59.28 38.32 -15.44
CA ASN A 180 59.27 37.74 -14.08
C ASN A 180 57.93 38.01 -13.37
N ARG A 181 57.41 39.23 -13.50
CA ARG A 181 56.14 39.64 -12.91
C ARG A 181 54.95 38.90 -13.54
N HIS A 182 54.92 38.81 -14.87
CA HIS A 182 53.92 38.00 -15.57
C HIS A 182 54.03 36.52 -15.19
N ALA A 183 55.23 35.98 -14.97
CA ALA A 183 55.41 34.60 -14.50
C ALA A 183 54.86 34.39 -13.08
N ILE A 184 55.05 35.35 -12.17
CA ILE A 184 54.48 35.32 -10.81
C ILE A 184 52.95 35.37 -10.88
N LEU A 185 52.39 36.34 -11.61
CA LEU A 185 50.93 36.47 -11.80
C LEU A 185 50.31 35.21 -12.41
N ASN A 186 50.99 34.59 -13.38
CA ASN A 186 50.53 33.36 -14.00
C ASN A 186 50.54 32.17 -13.00
N ARG A 187 51.46 32.15 -12.02
CA ARG A 187 51.48 31.17 -10.93
C ARG A 187 50.41 31.42 -9.84
N MET A 188 49.91 32.65 -9.71
CA MET A 188 48.82 32.98 -8.77
C MET A 188 47.44 32.51 -9.26
N LEU A 189 47.22 32.46 -10.59
CA LEU A 189 45.97 31.97 -11.19
C LEU A 189 45.53 30.58 -10.70
N PRO A 190 46.39 29.54 -10.68
CA PRO A 190 46.01 28.23 -10.16
C PRO A 190 45.69 28.23 -8.66
N LEU A 191 46.33 29.08 -7.84
CA LEU A 191 46.00 29.24 -6.41
C LEU A 191 44.58 29.79 -6.21
N LEU A 192 44.21 30.83 -6.97
CA LEU A 192 42.85 31.40 -6.97
C LEU A 192 41.81 30.36 -7.42
N ARG A 193 42.11 29.57 -8.46
CA ARG A 193 41.25 28.47 -8.91
C ARG A 193 41.10 27.38 -7.84
N GLY A 194 42.20 27.05 -7.14
CA GLY A 194 42.19 26.10 -6.02
C GLY A 194 41.31 26.58 -4.88
N MET A 195 41.46 27.84 -4.46
CA MET A 195 40.63 28.47 -3.42
C MET A 195 39.14 28.47 -3.80
N LYS A 196 38.82 28.81 -5.05
CA LYS A 196 37.45 28.73 -5.58
C LYS A 196 36.88 27.31 -5.46
N LYS A 197 37.65 26.29 -5.85
CA LYS A 197 37.23 24.88 -5.80
C LYS A 197 36.96 24.42 -4.36
N ILE A 198 37.79 24.84 -3.41
CA ILE A 198 37.60 24.55 -1.98
C ILE A 198 36.29 25.19 -1.48
N LEU A 199 36.06 26.46 -1.82
CA LEU A 199 34.86 27.20 -1.42
C LEU A 199 33.58 26.61 -2.05
N GLU A 200 33.64 26.21 -3.33
CA GLU A 200 32.55 25.49 -4.02
C GLU A 200 32.24 24.14 -3.34
N GLY A 201 33.27 23.41 -2.90
CA GLY A 201 33.11 22.16 -2.15
C GLY A 201 32.41 22.37 -0.80
N LEU A 202 32.82 23.40 -0.04
CA LEU A 202 32.21 23.74 1.24
C LEU A 202 30.74 24.19 1.08
N ASN A 203 30.45 25.01 0.05
CA ASN A 203 29.09 25.42 -0.26
C ASN A 203 28.19 24.22 -0.61
N LYS A 204 28.73 23.22 -1.34
CA LYS A 204 27.99 22.00 -1.67
C LYS A 204 27.69 21.16 -0.42
N SER A 205 28.67 20.97 0.47
CA SER A 205 28.47 20.28 1.75
C SER A 205 27.42 20.98 2.63
N LEU A 206 27.49 22.31 2.75
CA LEU A 206 26.51 23.09 3.50
C LEU A 206 25.10 23.00 2.89
N SER A 207 24.99 23.04 1.55
CA SER A 207 23.73 22.84 0.85
C SER A 207 23.14 21.45 1.07
N ASP A 208 23.98 20.40 1.01
CA ASP A 208 23.56 19.02 1.28
C ASP A 208 23.09 18.85 2.73
N LEU A 209 23.78 19.47 3.69
CA LEU A 209 23.38 19.48 5.10
C LEU A 209 22.03 20.19 5.30
N ASN A 210 21.83 21.36 4.67
CA ASN A 210 20.57 22.09 4.72
C ASN A 210 19.41 21.29 4.10
N PHE A 211 19.65 20.63 2.96
CA PHE A 211 18.64 19.77 2.34
C PHE A 211 18.26 18.58 3.25
N ARG A 212 19.24 17.99 3.94
CA ARG A 212 18.98 16.93 4.91
C ARG A 212 18.21 17.43 6.13
N ALA A 213 18.55 18.61 6.67
CA ALA A 213 17.81 19.22 7.78
C ALA A 213 16.33 19.42 7.42
N LYS A 214 16.04 19.99 6.25
CA LYS A 214 14.65 20.14 5.74
C LYS A 214 13.91 18.82 5.59
N ARG A 215 14.61 17.73 5.27
CA ARG A 215 14.02 16.40 5.20
C ARG A 215 13.68 15.85 6.58
N ILE A 216 14.55 16.08 7.57
CA ILE A 216 14.27 15.72 8.97
C ILE A 216 13.03 16.48 9.45
N ASP A 217 12.94 17.79 9.23
CA ASP A 217 11.77 18.58 9.61
C ASP A 217 10.50 17.97 9.04
N ARG A 218 10.49 17.63 7.75
CA ARG A 218 9.33 16.97 7.12
C ARG A 218 9.00 15.60 7.75
N TYR A 219 10.01 14.79 8.08
CA TYR A 219 9.76 13.51 8.73
C TYR A 219 9.29 13.68 10.19
N MET A 220 9.76 14.71 10.87
CA MET A 220 9.36 15.07 12.22
C MET A 220 7.92 15.61 12.25
N ASP A 221 7.55 16.47 11.30
CA ASP A 221 6.17 16.95 11.12
C ASP A 221 5.21 15.77 10.89
N ASN A 222 5.59 14.84 10.01
CA ASN A 222 4.79 13.63 9.77
C ASN A 222 4.69 12.76 11.03
N TYR A 223 5.78 12.61 11.78
CA TYR A 223 5.78 11.86 13.03
C TYR A 223 4.88 12.51 14.08
N GLU A 224 4.92 13.84 14.22
CA GLU A 224 4.08 14.60 15.14
C GLU A 224 2.60 14.48 14.79
N GLN A 225 2.24 14.62 13.51
CA GLN A 225 0.86 14.42 13.04
C GLN A 225 0.32 13.00 13.31
N ILE A 226 1.18 11.98 13.25
CA ILE A 226 0.82 10.59 13.61
C ILE A 226 0.72 10.44 15.14
N ARG A 227 1.60 11.12 15.90
CA ARG A 227 1.59 11.11 17.37
C ARG A 227 0.32 11.75 17.92
N GLU A 228 -0.12 12.86 17.34
CA GLU A 228 -1.36 13.57 17.67
C GLU A 228 -2.64 12.82 17.23
N GLN A 229 -2.49 11.65 16.58
CA GLN A 229 -3.61 10.84 16.07
C GLN A 229 -4.55 11.62 15.14
N SER A 230 -4.02 12.56 14.36
CA SER A 230 -4.82 13.39 13.46
C SER A 230 -5.59 12.56 12.43
N ASP A 231 -6.82 12.96 12.11
CA ASP A 231 -7.64 12.25 11.12
C ASP A 231 -7.04 12.33 9.70
N ALA A 232 -6.28 13.38 9.41
CA ALA A 232 -5.51 13.53 8.17
C ALA A 232 -4.40 12.46 8.06
N ALA A 233 -3.63 12.23 9.12
CA ALA A 233 -2.61 11.18 9.15
C ALA A 233 -3.23 9.78 8.97
N MET A 234 -4.38 9.52 9.63
CA MET A 234 -5.10 8.26 9.50
C MET A 234 -5.55 8.01 8.05
N ARG A 235 -6.11 9.03 7.37
CA ARG A 235 -6.56 8.91 5.98
C ARG A 235 -5.39 8.67 5.03
N THR A 236 -4.27 9.37 5.23
CA THR A 236 -3.06 9.20 4.42
C THR A 236 -2.46 7.80 4.60
N LEU A 237 -2.33 7.31 5.84
CA LEU A 237 -1.84 5.96 6.13
C LEU A 237 -2.76 4.88 5.54
N SER A 238 -4.08 5.06 5.64
CA SER A 238 -5.06 4.12 5.08
C SER A 238 -5.01 4.11 3.56
N SER A 239 -4.91 5.28 2.91
CA SER A 239 -4.80 5.37 1.45
C SER A 239 -3.50 4.74 0.96
N SER A 240 -2.38 4.99 1.66
CA SER A 240 -1.08 4.40 1.34
C SER A 240 -1.11 2.87 1.46
N SER A 241 -1.72 2.34 2.52
CA SER A 241 -1.91 0.89 2.71
C SER A 241 -2.75 0.28 1.58
N LEU A 242 -3.79 0.98 1.13
CA LEU A 242 -4.65 0.51 0.03
C LEU A 242 -3.88 0.40 -1.28
N THR A 243 -3.13 1.45 -1.64
CA THR A 243 -2.30 1.44 -2.86
C THR A 243 -1.23 0.34 -2.79
N GLN A 244 -0.58 0.17 -1.62
CA GLN A 244 0.42 -0.87 -1.43
C GLN A 244 -0.15 -2.27 -1.58
N PHE A 245 -1.38 -2.54 -1.12
CA PHE A 245 -2.04 -3.83 -1.31
C PHE A 245 -2.31 -4.16 -2.77
N PHE A 246 -2.81 -3.20 -3.54
CA PHE A 246 -3.08 -3.44 -4.96
C PHE A 246 -1.79 -3.62 -5.76
N ILE A 247 -0.77 -2.80 -5.50
CA ILE A 247 0.53 -2.93 -6.18
C ILE A 247 1.17 -4.29 -5.82
N SER A 248 1.26 -4.62 -4.53
CA SER A 248 1.85 -5.89 -4.10
C SER A 248 1.03 -7.10 -4.56
N GLY A 249 -0.30 -7.01 -4.54
CA GLY A 249 -1.21 -8.04 -5.05
C GLY A 249 -1.05 -8.27 -6.56
N ALA A 250 -0.89 -7.21 -7.36
CA ALA A 250 -0.62 -7.32 -8.79
C ALA A 250 0.73 -8.01 -9.06
N VAL A 251 1.78 -7.65 -8.31
CA VAL A 251 3.09 -8.31 -8.41
C VAL A 251 3.00 -9.78 -7.97
N LEU A 252 2.26 -10.09 -6.91
CA LEU A 252 2.01 -11.47 -6.47
C LEU A 252 1.25 -12.29 -7.51
N LEU A 253 0.33 -11.68 -8.27
CA LEU A 253 -0.37 -12.35 -9.36
C LEU A 253 0.59 -12.72 -10.49
N ILE A 254 1.50 -11.81 -10.86
CA ILE A 254 2.56 -12.09 -11.84
C ILE A 254 3.46 -13.23 -11.32
N ALA A 255 3.83 -13.19 -10.03
CA ALA A 255 4.60 -14.25 -9.38
C ALA A 255 3.88 -15.60 -9.40
N LEU A 256 2.56 -15.63 -9.18
CA LEU A 256 1.74 -16.83 -9.32
C LEU A 256 1.84 -17.39 -10.75
N GLY A 257 1.84 -16.53 -11.76
CA GLY A 257 2.11 -16.91 -13.15
C GLY A 257 3.48 -17.57 -13.32
N GLY A 258 4.52 -17.00 -12.70
CA GLY A 258 5.86 -17.59 -12.65
C GLY A 258 5.87 -18.98 -11.98
N ALA A 259 5.17 -19.15 -10.86
CA ALA A 259 5.05 -20.42 -10.17
C ALA A 259 4.26 -21.47 -10.98
N ILE A 260 3.25 -21.04 -11.75
CA ILE A 260 2.52 -21.93 -12.67
C ILE A 260 3.43 -22.40 -13.81
N ILE A 261 4.28 -21.50 -14.35
CA ILE A 261 5.28 -21.88 -15.37
C ILE A 261 6.28 -22.88 -14.77
N ASN A 262 6.78 -22.62 -13.56
CA ASN A 262 7.64 -23.55 -12.81
C ASN A 262 6.96 -24.93 -12.68
N PHE A 263 5.72 -24.96 -12.21
CA PHE A 263 4.95 -26.18 -12.02
C PHE A 263 4.81 -26.98 -13.32
N ASN A 264 4.53 -26.31 -14.44
CA ASN A 264 4.41 -26.97 -15.74
C ASN A 264 5.75 -27.51 -16.27
N LEU A 265 6.89 -26.94 -15.88
CA LEU A 265 8.21 -27.48 -16.20
C LEU A 265 8.48 -28.79 -15.44
N ILE A 266 7.98 -28.90 -14.21
CA ILE A 266 8.28 -30.02 -13.29
C ILE A 266 7.26 -31.16 -13.37
N ALA A 267 5.98 -30.86 -13.57
CA ALA A 267 4.89 -31.82 -13.33
C ALA A 267 4.96 -33.08 -14.23
N LEU A 268 5.42 -32.94 -15.48
CA LEU A 268 5.51 -34.05 -16.44
C LEU A 268 6.68 -35.00 -16.11
N PRO A 269 7.94 -34.54 -15.94
CA PRO A 269 9.02 -35.39 -15.45
C PRO A 269 8.69 -36.11 -14.13
N MET A 270 8.00 -35.43 -13.21
CA MET A 270 7.60 -36.02 -11.93
C MET A 270 6.54 -37.11 -12.08
N SER A 271 5.69 -37.07 -13.13
CA SER A 271 4.78 -38.18 -13.39
C SER A 271 5.51 -39.44 -13.83
N GLU A 272 6.63 -39.32 -14.54
CA GLU A 272 7.43 -40.50 -14.89
C GLU A 272 8.20 -41.05 -13.67
N MET A 273 8.78 -40.17 -12.84
CA MET A 273 9.59 -40.61 -11.68
C MET A 273 8.76 -41.15 -10.51
N VAL A 274 7.61 -40.55 -10.22
CA VAL A 274 6.79 -40.90 -9.03
C VAL A 274 5.59 -41.78 -9.40
N GLY A 275 5.40 -42.04 -10.71
CA GLY A 275 4.31 -42.86 -11.24
C GLY A 275 3.09 -42.03 -11.62
N GLY A 276 2.86 -41.86 -12.92
CA GLY A 276 1.81 -40.99 -13.46
C GLY A 276 0.39 -41.54 -13.30
N ALA A 277 0.29 -42.85 -13.04
CA ALA A 277 -0.93 -43.55 -12.69
C ALA A 277 -1.14 -43.68 -11.17
N SER A 278 -0.20 -43.19 -10.36
CA SER A 278 -0.32 -43.20 -8.91
C SER A 278 -1.16 -42.00 -8.46
N TYR A 279 -2.25 -42.26 -7.74
CA TYR A 279 -3.14 -41.23 -7.19
C TYR A 279 -3.09 -41.24 -5.67
N ILE A 280 -3.07 -40.04 -5.08
CA ILE A 280 -3.31 -39.85 -3.64
C ILE A 280 -4.69 -39.20 -3.53
N GLY A 281 -5.70 -40.01 -3.19
CA GLY A 281 -7.10 -39.57 -3.22
C GLY A 281 -7.52 -39.17 -4.65
N PRO A 282 -8.13 -37.99 -4.86
CA PRO A 282 -8.56 -37.53 -6.19
C PRO A 282 -7.45 -36.87 -7.02
N TYR A 283 -6.24 -36.67 -6.47
CA TYR A 283 -5.16 -35.94 -7.13
C TYR A 283 -4.03 -36.87 -7.58
N LYS A 284 -3.42 -36.56 -8.74
CA LYS A 284 -2.23 -37.28 -9.24
C LYS A 284 -1.04 -37.01 -8.31
N THR A 285 -0.28 -38.06 -7.99
CA THR A 285 0.90 -37.96 -7.11
C THR A 285 1.95 -37.01 -7.68
N SER A 286 2.12 -36.99 -9.01
CA SER A 286 3.01 -36.06 -9.72
C SER A 286 2.71 -34.59 -9.44
N ASN A 287 1.42 -34.22 -9.38
CA ASN A 287 1.00 -32.85 -9.13
C ASN A 287 1.30 -32.44 -7.70
N ILE A 288 1.07 -33.35 -6.74
CA ILE A 288 1.38 -33.10 -5.33
C ILE A 288 2.90 -32.94 -5.16
N ALA A 289 3.68 -33.83 -5.77
CA ALA A 289 5.13 -33.79 -5.66
C ALA A 289 5.73 -32.50 -6.27
N GLY A 290 5.25 -32.07 -7.44
CA GLY A 290 5.64 -30.78 -8.03
C GLY A 290 5.26 -29.58 -7.14
N LEU A 291 4.06 -29.58 -6.56
CA LEU A 291 3.65 -28.52 -5.62
C LEU A 291 4.52 -28.51 -4.36
N VAL A 292 4.93 -29.66 -3.83
CA VAL A 292 5.80 -29.74 -2.65
C VAL A 292 7.18 -29.13 -2.93
N ILE A 293 7.76 -29.38 -4.11
CA ILE A 293 9.04 -28.78 -4.52
C ILE A 293 8.91 -27.26 -4.54
N ILE A 294 7.91 -26.72 -5.23
CA ILE A 294 7.68 -25.27 -5.32
C ILE A 294 7.41 -24.66 -3.93
N CYS A 295 6.63 -25.33 -3.08
CA CYS A 295 6.38 -24.87 -1.71
C CYS A 295 7.68 -24.81 -0.90
N LEU A 296 8.51 -25.85 -0.96
CA LEU A 296 9.81 -25.89 -0.29
C LEU A 296 10.73 -24.76 -0.80
N GLU A 297 10.68 -24.50 -2.09
CA GLU A 297 11.46 -23.47 -2.77
C GLU A 297 11.03 -22.06 -2.35
N ILE A 298 9.72 -21.76 -2.38
CA ILE A 298 9.16 -20.50 -1.87
C ILE A 298 9.50 -20.31 -0.39
N CYS A 299 9.37 -21.37 0.43
CA CYS A 299 9.73 -21.29 1.85
C CYS A 299 11.21 -20.97 2.05
N THR A 300 12.09 -21.67 1.34
CA THR A 300 13.55 -21.45 1.38
C THR A 300 13.90 -20.05 0.89
N GLY A 301 13.25 -19.57 -0.17
CA GLY A 301 13.40 -18.22 -0.69
C GLY A 301 12.98 -17.13 0.29
N ILE A 302 11.86 -17.33 1.01
CA ILE A 302 11.44 -16.42 2.08
C ILE A 302 12.50 -16.38 3.21
N PHE A 303 13.01 -17.53 3.65
CA PHE A 303 14.07 -17.56 4.66
C PHE A 303 15.37 -16.90 4.20
N LEU A 304 15.72 -17.05 2.91
CA LEU A 304 16.88 -16.39 2.31
C LEU A 304 16.73 -14.86 2.36
N MET A 305 15.56 -14.34 1.95
CA MET A 305 15.26 -12.90 1.95
C MET A 305 15.19 -12.30 3.36
N GLU A 306 14.69 -13.07 4.33
CA GLU A 306 14.67 -12.67 5.74
C GLU A 306 16.09 -12.62 6.33
N SER A 307 16.95 -13.59 5.97
CA SER A 307 18.35 -13.64 6.41
C SER A 307 19.17 -12.44 5.91
N LEU A 308 18.82 -11.91 4.73
CA LEU A 308 19.41 -10.69 4.16
C LEU A 308 18.82 -9.39 4.76
N ARG A 309 17.82 -9.47 5.65
CA ARG A 309 17.06 -8.32 6.17
C ARG A 309 16.40 -7.46 5.09
N ILE A 310 16.17 -8.04 3.91
CA ILE A 310 15.39 -7.40 2.85
C ILE A 310 13.91 -7.44 3.25
N THR A 311 13.45 -8.61 3.73
CA THR A 311 12.10 -8.78 4.27
C THR A 311 12.06 -8.80 5.79
N ARG A 312 10.87 -8.58 6.37
CA ARG A 312 10.59 -8.66 7.81
C ARG A 312 9.33 -9.46 8.14
N LEU A 313 9.16 -10.60 7.48
CA LEU A 313 8.04 -11.50 7.74
C LEU A 313 8.20 -12.21 9.11
N PHE A 314 9.44 -12.44 9.55
CA PHE A 314 9.75 -13.18 10.78
C PHE A 314 10.71 -12.38 11.68
N PRO A 315 10.19 -11.48 12.54
CA PRO A 315 11.00 -10.59 13.37
C PRO A 315 12.09 -11.29 14.20
N ILE A 316 11.83 -12.55 14.59
CA ILE A 316 12.74 -13.41 15.37
C ILE A 316 14.08 -13.58 14.64
N ILE A 317 14.06 -13.79 13.31
CA ILE A 317 15.26 -13.96 12.49
C ILE A 317 16.06 -12.65 12.40
N GLY A 318 15.37 -11.52 12.36
CA GLY A 318 16.00 -10.20 12.38
C GLY A 318 16.78 -9.92 13.68
N SER A 319 16.28 -10.42 14.82
CA SER A 319 16.91 -10.29 16.14
C SER A 319 18.01 -11.32 16.45
N MET A 320 18.26 -12.28 15.56
CA MET A 320 19.32 -13.27 15.76
C MET A 320 20.71 -12.64 15.57
N ASP A 321 21.70 -13.19 16.28
CA ASP A 321 23.11 -12.86 16.11
C ASP A 321 23.56 -13.03 14.65
N ASP A 322 24.45 -12.14 14.21
CA ASP A 322 24.92 -12.07 12.82
C ASP A 322 25.50 -13.39 12.31
N ARG A 323 26.17 -14.16 13.17
CA ARG A 323 26.74 -15.48 12.81
C ARG A 323 25.66 -16.49 12.45
N MET A 324 24.62 -16.60 13.28
CA MET A 324 23.54 -17.57 13.07
C MET A 324 22.72 -17.19 11.83
N ARG A 325 22.52 -15.89 11.60
CA ARG A 325 21.86 -15.38 10.38
C ARG A 325 22.67 -15.68 9.12
N MET A 326 23.99 -15.49 9.16
CA MET A 326 24.86 -15.81 8.03
C MET A 326 24.89 -17.33 7.74
N MET A 327 24.86 -18.16 8.79
CA MET A 327 24.74 -19.60 8.65
C MET A 327 23.40 -19.99 7.99
N LEU A 328 22.28 -19.42 8.44
CA LEU A 328 20.96 -19.63 7.85
C LEU A 328 20.93 -19.21 6.37
N PHE A 329 21.57 -18.08 6.04
CA PHE A 329 21.72 -17.61 4.65
C PHE A 329 22.42 -18.66 3.78
N TRP A 330 23.58 -19.17 4.20
CA TRP A 330 24.32 -20.18 3.43
C TRP A 330 23.57 -21.51 3.31
N ILE A 331 22.89 -21.94 4.36
CA ILE A 331 22.05 -23.16 4.34
C ILE A 331 20.91 -22.98 3.34
N ALA A 332 20.15 -21.88 3.42
CA ALA A 332 19.04 -21.61 2.52
C ALA A 332 19.51 -21.46 1.06
N LEU A 333 20.62 -20.77 0.83
CA LEU A 333 21.21 -20.61 -0.51
C LEU A 333 21.64 -21.95 -1.10
N SER A 334 22.30 -22.79 -0.29
CA SER A 334 22.72 -24.14 -0.72
C SER A 334 21.51 -25.02 -1.04
N LEU A 335 20.47 -25.01 -0.20
CA LEU A 335 19.26 -25.79 -0.43
C LEU A 335 18.53 -25.34 -1.70
N LEU A 336 18.41 -24.03 -1.90
CA LEU A 336 17.80 -23.44 -3.09
C LEU A 336 18.59 -23.79 -4.36
N ALA A 337 19.93 -23.73 -4.31
CA ALA A 337 20.78 -24.09 -5.44
C ALA A 337 20.68 -25.58 -5.80
N ILE A 338 20.55 -26.47 -4.81
CA ILE A 338 20.30 -27.90 -5.03
C ILE A 338 18.94 -28.10 -5.70
N LEU A 339 17.88 -27.46 -5.18
CA LEU A 339 16.53 -27.54 -5.78
C LEU A 339 16.52 -27.02 -7.22
N ALA A 340 17.14 -25.88 -7.49
CA ALA A 340 17.28 -25.33 -8.84
C ALA A 340 18.06 -26.27 -9.78
N GLY A 341 19.09 -26.96 -9.26
CA GLY A 341 19.81 -28.00 -10.01
C GLY A 341 18.92 -29.19 -10.37
N VAL A 342 18.11 -29.66 -9.42
CA VAL A 342 17.13 -30.73 -9.66
C VAL A 342 16.10 -30.29 -10.70
N GLU A 343 15.57 -29.08 -10.61
CA GLU A 343 14.61 -28.55 -11.58
C GLU A 343 15.19 -28.40 -12.98
N SER A 344 16.44 -27.93 -13.10
CA SER A 344 17.15 -27.90 -14.38
C SER A 344 17.29 -29.29 -14.98
N ALA A 345 17.54 -30.32 -14.17
CA ALA A 345 17.61 -31.71 -14.63
C ALA A 345 16.23 -32.26 -15.02
N LEU A 346 15.17 -31.93 -14.27
CA LEU A 346 13.80 -32.30 -14.61
C LEU A 346 13.34 -31.62 -15.91
N ALA A 347 13.67 -30.35 -16.12
CA ALA A 347 13.38 -29.64 -17.37
C ALA A 347 14.09 -30.28 -18.58
N PHE A 348 15.33 -30.76 -18.41
CA PHE A 348 16.00 -31.56 -19.44
C PHE A 348 15.26 -32.87 -19.74
N MET A 349 14.82 -33.58 -18.70
CA MET A 349 14.06 -34.83 -18.86
C MET A 349 12.72 -34.59 -19.57
N ARG A 350 12.06 -33.47 -19.31
CA ARG A 350 10.78 -33.10 -19.95
C ARG A 350 10.87 -33.10 -21.47
N ASP A 351 11.90 -32.45 -22.02
CA ASP A 351 12.10 -32.35 -23.47
C ASP A 351 12.42 -33.70 -24.10
N ARG A 352 13.18 -34.54 -23.40
CA ARG A 352 13.46 -35.91 -23.84
C ARG A 352 12.19 -36.77 -23.89
N ILE A 353 11.38 -36.73 -22.83
CA ILE A 353 10.11 -37.46 -22.75
C ILE A 353 9.14 -36.98 -23.85
N ALA A 354 9.08 -35.67 -24.11
CA ALA A 354 8.22 -35.12 -25.16
C ALA A 354 8.62 -35.61 -26.56
N GLY A 355 9.94 -35.60 -26.86
CA GLY A 355 10.46 -36.12 -28.13
C GLY A 355 10.20 -37.62 -28.32
N ASP A 356 10.39 -38.41 -27.26
CA ASP A 356 10.12 -39.86 -27.30
C ASP A 356 8.63 -40.15 -27.53
N MET A 357 7.73 -39.39 -26.89
CA MET A 357 6.28 -39.51 -27.07
C MET A 357 5.85 -39.17 -28.51
N GLU A 358 6.44 -38.15 -29.13
CA GLU A 358 6.17 -37.79 -30.52
C GLU A 358 6.67 -38.85 -31.49
N ALA A 359 7.87 -39.39 -31.28
CA ALA A 359 8.41 -40.50 -32.05
C ALA A 359 7.51 -41.75 -31.94
N LEU A 360 7.03 -42.06 -30.73
CA LEU A 360 6.10 -43.17 -30.51
C LEU A 360 4.78 -42.96 -31.25
N ARG A 361 4.21 -41.74 -31.21
CA ARG A 361 2.98 -41.39 -31.95
C ARG A 361 3.15 -41.50 -33.45
N GLN A 362 4.28 -41.07 -34.01
CA GLN A 362 4.57 -41.19 -35.44
C GLN A 362 4.72 -42.65 -35.87
N SER A 363 5.40 -43.47 -35.06
CA SER A 363 5.53 -44.91 -35.29
C SER A 363 4.16 -45.62 -35.23
N LEU A 364 3.31 -45.28 -34.26
CA LEU A 364 1.95 -45.81 -34.14
C LEU A 364 1.02 -45.34 -35.27
N ALA A 365 1.28 -44.18 -35.87
CA ALA A 365 0.56 -43.67 -37.03
C ALA A 365 1.03 -44.28 -38.37
N GLY A 366 2.03 -45.18 -38.36
CA GLY A 366 2.57 -45.82 -39.56
C GLY A 366 3.41 -44.89 -40.45
N VAL A 367 3.79 -43.71 -39.94
CA VAL A 367 4.66 -42.75 -40.62
C VAL A 367 6.11 -43.08 -40.26
N THR A 368 7.02 -43.12 -41.25
CA THR A 368 8.45 -43.28 -40.94
C THR A 368 8.89 -42.12 -40.06
N PRO A 369 9.46 -42.39 -38.87
CA PRO A 369 9.83 -41.35 -37.94
C PRO A 369 10.85 -40.43 -38.62
N SER A 370 10.44 -39.20 -38.93
CA SER A 370 11.40 -38.16 -39.25
C SER A 370 12.10 -37.85 -37.92
N SER A 371 13.42 -38.07 -37.85
CA SER A 371 14.20 -37.56 -36.73
C SER A 371 14.06 -36.04 -36.74
N VAL A 372 13.11 -35.53 -35.94
CA VAL A 372 13.06 -34.12 -35.62
C VAL A 372 14.43 -33.83 -35.05
N ALA A 373 15.25 -33.09 -35.80
CA ALA A 373 16.57 -32.69 -35.36
C ALA A 373 16.35 -31.93 -34.04
N GLY A 374 16.65 -32.60 -32.93
CA GLY A 374 16.39 -32.06 -31.59
C GLY A 374 17.12 -30.74 -31.47
N SER A 375 16.40 -29.64 -31.65
CA SER A 375 17.00 -28.32 -31.57
C SER A 375 17.48 -28.14 -30.13
N VAL A 376 18.79 -27.95 -29.97
CA VAL A 376 19.42 -27.77 -28.66
C VAL A 376 18.94 -26.48 -27.97
N ILE A 377 18.43 -25.53 -28.76
CA ILE A 377 18.03 -24.19 -28.31
C ILE A 377 16.85 -24.24 -27.31
N PRO A 378 15.68 -24.87 -27.61
CA PRO A 378 14.62 -25.07 -26.60
C PRO A 378 15.07 -25.82 -25.35
N THR A 379 15.88 -26.88 -25.49
CA THR A 379 16.31 -27.69 -24.36
C THR A 379 17.23 -26.93 -23.42
N VAL A 380 18.22 -26.22 -23.96
CA VAL A 380 19.06 -25.33 -23.15
C VAL A 380 18.23 -24.21 -22.55
N GLY A 381 17.28 -23.64 -23.31
CA GLY A 381 16.36 -22.61 -22.81
C GLY A 381 15.53 -23.06 -21.62
N GLN A 382 14.96 -24.27 -21.66
CA GLN A 382 14.18 -24.83 -20.56
C GLN A 382 15.04 -25.21 -19.36
N MET A 383 16.25 -25.73 -19.56
CA MET A 383 17.18 -26.02 -18.48
C MET A 383 17.59 -24.73 -17.75
N VAL A 384 17.98 -23.70 -18.50
CA VAL A 384 18.33 -22.39 -17.95
C VAL A 384 17.14 -21.78 -17.23
N MET A 385 15.93 -21.88 -17.80
CA MET A 385 14.71 -21.42 -17.14
C MET A 385 14.44 -22.20 -15.84
N GLY A 386 14.55 -23.52 -15.84
CA GLY A 386 14.37 -24.36 -14.64
C GLY A 386 15.41 -24.08 -13.55
N PHE A 387 16.61 -23.63 -13.91
CA PHE A 387 17.61 -23.21 -12.93
C PHE A 387 17.36 -21.79 -12.39
N ILE A 388 17.03 -20.83 -13.25
CA ILE A 388 16.92 -19.41 -12.89
C ILE A 388 15.61 -19.11 -12.17
N LEU A 389 14.51 -19.74 -12.60
CA LEU A 389 13.18 -19.41 -12.15
C LEU A 389 13.00 -19.58 -10.63
N PRO A 390 13.61 -20.60 -9.99
CA PRO A 390 13.63 -20.68 -8.53
C PRO A 390 14.20 -19.45 -7.82
N PHE A 391 15.34 -18.95 -8.31
CA PHE A 391 15.92 -17.72 -7.77
C PHE A 391 15.01 -16.52 -7.97
N ILE A 392 14.31 -16.44 -9.12
CA ILE A 392 13.33 -15.39 -9.37
C ILE A 392 12.15 -15.49 -8.39
N LEU A 393 11.67 -16.70 -8.11
CA LEU A 393 10.56 -16.93 -7.17
C LEU A 393 10.92 -16.55 -5.73
N THR A 394 12.19 -16.53 -5.34
CA THR A 394 12.57 -15.99 -4.02
C THR A 394 12.19 -14.53 -3.82
N PHE A 395 12.19 -13.71 -4.88
CA PHE A 395 11.82 -12.31 -4.81
C PHE A 395 10.34 -12.09 -4.50
N VAL A 396 9.51 -13.14 -4.60
CA VAL A 396 8.10 -13.12 -4.19
C VAL A 396 7.94 -12.76 -2.72
N ALA A 397 8.94 -13.01 -1.89
CA ALA A 397 8.93 -12.63 -0.48
C ALA A 397 8.74 -11.11 -0.27
N ILE A 398 9.30 -10.26 -1.16
CA ILE A 398 9.22 -8.80 -1.05
C ILE A 398 7.79 -8.26 -1.21
N PRO A 399 7.08 -8.53 -2.33
CA PRO A 399 5.69 -8.14 -2.45
C PRO A 399 4.80 -8.91 -1.46
N LEU A 400 5.14 -10.14 -1.07
CA LEU A 400 4.41 -10.89 -0.05
C LEU A 400 4.41 -10.17 1.31
N GLU A 401 5.55 -9.64 1.77
CA GLU A 401 5.60 -8.84 2.99
C GLU A 401 4.70 -7.61 2.90
N SER A 402 4.84 -6.85 1.80
CA SER A 402 4.01 -5.66 1.55
C SER A 402 2.53 -5.99 1.51
N PHE A 403 2.17 -7.13 0.92
CA PHE A 403 0.81 -7.61 0.83
C PHE A 403 0.28 -8.03 2.21
N VAL A 404 1.04 -8.79 2.99
CA VAL A 404 0.62 -9.21 4.34
C VAL A 404 0.45 -8.01 5.27
N ALA A 405 1.36 -7.04 5.21
CA ALA A 405 1.29 -5.83 6.02
C ALA A 405 0.04 -4.98 5.69
N SER A 406 -0.23 -4.77 4.39
CA SER A 406 -1.38 -3.98 3.93
C SER A 406 -2.72 -4.74 3.99
N SER A 407 -2.69 -6.06 3.83
CA SER A 407 -3.86 -6.95 3.93
C SER A 407 -4.50 -6.87 5.30
N ARG A 408 -3.72 -6.78 6.39
CA ARG A 408 -4.29 -6.59 7.74
C ARG A 408 -5.21 -5.37 7.82
N THR A 409 -4.79 -4.25 7.25
CA THR A 409 -5.58 -3.01 7.23
C THR A 409 -6.86 -3.18 6.40
N ILE A 410 -6.75 -3.78 5.21
CA ILE A 410 -7.89 -3.96 4.30
C ILE A 410 -8.87 -5.00 4.82
N LEU A 411 -8.40 -6.13 5.35
CA LEU A 411 -9.25 -7.09 6.05
C LEU A 411 -9.96 -6.46 7.23
N GLY A 412 -9.29 -5.56 7.96
CA GLY A 412 -9.92 -4.76 9.02
C GLY A 412 -11.07 -3.88 8.50
N ILE A 413 -10.87 -3.19 7.38
CA ILE A 413 -11.89 -2.35 6.73
C ILE A 413 -13.06 -3.20 6.21
N ILE A 414 -12.76 -4.32 5.54
CA ILE A 414 -13.77 -5.26 5.01
C ILE A 414 -14.57 -5.89 6.14
N ALA A 415 -13.92 -6.32 7.22
CA ALA A 415 -14.59 -6.89 8.39
C ALA A 415 -15.49 -5.87 9.08
N ALA A 416 -15.05 -4.61 9.22
CA ALA A 416 -15.89 -3.54 9.75
C ALA A 416 -17.12 -3.29 8.84
N TRP A 417 -16.93 -3.27 7.53
CA TRP A 417 -18.02 -3.13 6.56
C TRP A 417 -18.99 -4.32 6.63
N MET A 418 -18.48 -5.55 6.74
CA MET A 418 -19.28 -6.77 6.88
C MET A 418 -20.12 -6.76 8.16
N LEU A 419 -19.54 -6.35 9.30
CA LEU A 419 -20.28 -6.19 10.56
C LEU A 419 -21.35 -5.11 10.45
N ARG A 420 -21.06 -3.96 9.80
CA ARG A 420 -22.05 -2.90 9.55
C ARG A 420 -23.20 -3.40 8.69
N SER A 421 -22.91 -4.14 7.62
CA SER A 421 -23.91 -4.76 6.74
C SER A 421 -24.74 -5.81 7.47
N LEU A 422 -24.12 -6.63 8.33
CA LEU A 422 -24.81 -7.60 9.17
C LEU A 422 -25.75 -6.91 10.17
N ALA A 423 -25.29 -5.84 10.84
CA ALA A 423 -26.13 -5.06 11.75
C ALA A 423 -27.34 -4.44 11.02
N PHE A 424 -27.15 -3.98 9.79
CA PHE A 424 -28.24 -3.50 8.94
C PHE A 424 -29.23 -4.63 8.59
N ALA A 425 -28.72 -5.78 8.13
CA ALA A 425 -29.54 -6.95 7.78
C ALA A 425 -30.36 -7.45 8.98
N LEU A 426 -29.77 -7.51 10.17
CA LEU A 426 -30.48 -7.88 11.40
C LEU A 426 -31.61 -6.90 11.71
N ARG A 427 -31.39 -5.58 11.58
CA ARG A 427 -32.46 -4.58 11.76
C ARG A 427 -33.58 -4.74 10.74
N LEU A 428 -33.23 -4.98 9.48
CA LEU A 428 -34.18 -5.19 8.40
C LEU A 428 -35.02 -6.44 8.66
N ILE A 429 -34.40 -7.57 9.02
CA ILE A 429 -35.09 -8.82 9.37
C ILE A 429 -36.00 -8.61 10.58
N GLY A 430 -35.56 -7.86 11.60
CA GLY A 430 -36.40 -7.53 12.76
C GLY A 430 -37.64 -6.70 12.38
N GLN A 431 -37.50 -5.76 11.44
CA GLN A 431 -38.63 -4.98 10.92
C GLN A 431 -39.56 -5.82 10.04
N LEU A 432 -39.00 -6.63 9.15
CA LEU A 432 -39.76 -7.55 8.30
C LEU A 432 -40.54 -8.56 9.16
N GLY A 433 -39.92 -9.16 10.18
CA GLY A 433 -40.58 -10.08 11.10
C GLY A 433 -41.77 -9.44 11.83
N TYR A 434 -41.67 -8.16 12.19
CA TYR A 434 -42.78 -7.40 12.77
C TYR A 434 -43.94 -7.21 11.78
N TYR A 435 -43.66 -6.78 10.54
CA TYR A 435 -44.68 -6.60 9.52
C TYR A 435 -45.29 -7.92 9.05
N THR A 436 -44.49 -8.98 8.91
CA THR A 436 -44.97 -10.33 8.58
C THR A 436 -45.89 -10.86 9.69
N GLY A 437 -45.57 -10.62 10.96
CA GLY A 437 -46.47 -10.96 12.07
C GLY A 437 -47.83 -10.25 11.96
N ARG A 438 -47.82 -8.97 11.58
CA ARG A 438 -49.05 -8.19 11.35
C ARG A 438 -49.82 -8.64 10.11
N LEU A 439 -49.12 -9.02 9.04
CA LEU A 439 -49.74 -9.59 7.84
C LEU A 439 -50.35 -10.96 8.12
N MET A 440 -49.67 -11.84 8.86
CA MET A 440 -50.21 -13.12 9.31
C MET A 440 -51.51 -12.95 10.10
N ILE A 441 -51.57 -11.94 10.96
CA ILE A 441 -52.81 -11.58 11.68
C ILE A 441 -53.93 -11.19 10.70
N ASN A 442 -53.64 -10.34 9.71
CA ASN A 442 -54.64 -9.95 8.71
C ASN A 442 -55.10 -11.14 7.84
N PHE A 443 -54.19 -12.04 7.46
CA PHE A 443 -54.54 -13.27 6.73
C PHE A 443 -55.39 -14.20 7.57
N TYR A 444 -55.07 -14.35 8.85
CA TYR A 444 -55.85 -15.13 9.79
C TYR A 444 -57.27 -14.57 9.95
N ASP A 445 -57.41 -13.24 10.07
CA ASP A 445 -58.71 -12.58 10.11
C ASP A 445 -59.49 -12.74 8.78
N LEU A 446 -58.82 -12.71 7.62
CA LEU A 446 -59.45 -12.91 6.31
C LEU A 446 -60.04 -14.33 6.16
N VAL A 447 -59.34 -15.36 6.65
CA VAL A 447 -59.81 -16.76 6.59
C VAL A 447 -61.04 -16.98 7.48
N ILE A 448 -61.13 -16.29 8.62
CA ILE A 448 -62.24 -16.39 9.57
C ILE A 448 -63.42 -15.46 9.18
N PHE A 449 -63.20 -14.51 8.27
CA PHE A 449 -64.20 -13.53 7.83
C PHE A 449 -65.57 -14.11 7.43
N PRO A 450 -65.68 -15.24 6.69
CA PRO A 450 -66.98 -15.82 6.35
C PRO A 450 -67.79 -16.27 7.58
N ALA A 451 -67.12 -16.79 8.61
CA ALA A 451 -67.76 -17.18 9.86
C ALA A 451 -68.18 -15.97 10.70
N LEU A 452 -67.36 -14.91 10.72
CA LEU A 452 -67.68 -13.64 11.39
C LEU A 452 -68.84 -12.90 10.71
N TRP A 453 -68.97 -12.97 9.39
CA TRP A 453 -70.12 -12.39 8.67
C TRP A 453 -71.43 -13.11 9.02
N LEU A 454 -71.40 -14.45 9.09
CA LEU A 454 -72.54 -15.25 9.56
C LEU A 454 -72.94 -14.90 11.00
N GLU A 455 -71.97 -14.74 11.90
CA GLU A 455 -72.23 -14.29 13.27
C GLU A 455 -72.78 -12.86 13.31
N GLY A 456 -72.24 -11.93 12.50
CA GLY A 456 -72.70 -10.55 12.42
C GLY A 456 -74.16 -10.44 11.95
N VAL A 457 -74.56 -11.22 10.96
CA VAL A 457 -75.95 -11.26 10.46
C VAL A 457 -76.91 -11.85 11.50
N VAL A 458 -76.49 -12.89 12.25
CA VAL A 458 -77.30 -13.50 13.32
C VAL A 458 -77.39 -12.60 14.55
N THR A 459 -76.30 -11.93 14.93
CA THR A 459 -76.30 -11.03 16.08
C THR A 459 -77.06 -9.75 15.78
N GLN A 460 -76.97 -9.23 14.55
CA GLN A 460 -77.75 -8.07 14.11
C GLN A 460 -79.25 -8.40 13.99
N SER A 461 -79.63 -9.63 13.64
CA SER A 461 -81.04 -10.06 13.65
C SER A 461 -81.60 -10.22 15.07
N LEU A 462 -80.79 -10.73 16.02
CA LEU A 462 -81.13 -10.81 17.46
C LEU A 462 -81.20 -9.44 18.14
N PHE A 463 -80.33 -8.50 17.78
CA PHE A 463 -80.40 -7.14 18.30
C PHE A 463 -81.63 -6.40 17.73
N ARG A 464 -81.98 -6.66 16.47
CA ARG A 464 -83.18 -6.10 15.82
C ARG A 464 -84.47 -6.64 16.42
N SER A 465 -84.50 -7.88 16.95
CA SER A 465 -85.63 -8.41 17.71
C SER A 465 -85.76 -7.79 19.10
N GLN A 466 -84.65 -7.57 19.82
CA GLN A 466 -84.67 -6.89 21.13
C GLN A 466 -85.14 -5.43 21.05
N THR A 467 -84.75 -4.68 20.01
CA THR A 467 -85.26 -3.32 19.79
C THR A 467 -86.75 -3.29 19.40
N LYS A 468 -87.27 -4.37 18.82
CA LYS A 468 -88.69 -4.48 18.45
C LYS A 468 -89.55 -4.78 19.68
N ASP A 469 -89.05 -5.60 20.61
CA ASP A 469 -89.73 -5.88 21.89
C ASP A 469 -89.69 -4.67 22.84
N SER A 470 -88.60 -3.90 22.88
CA SER A 470 -88.53 -2.66 23.67
C SER A 470 -89.36 -1.50 23.09
N ALA A 471 -89.67 -1.51 21.79
CA ALA A 471 -90.57 -0.54 21.17
C ALA A 471 -92.05 -0.89 21.40
N ALA A 472 -92.40 -2.19 21.41
CA ALA A 472 -93.74 -2.67 21.71
C ALA A 472 -94.17 -2.44 23.17
N ASP A 473 -93.22 -2.39 24.12
CA ASP A 473 -93.52 -2.13 25.53
C ASP A 473 -93.65 -0.63 25.87
N LYS A 474 -93.04 0.25 25.05
CA LYS A 474 -93.16 1.72 25.18
C LYS A 474 -94.43 2.32 24.59
N GLU A 475 -95.11 1.63 23.68
CA GLU A 475 -96.36 2.09 23.07
C GLU A 475 -97.58 1.87 23.99
N LYS A 476 -97.42 1.11 25.08
CA LYS A 476 -98.51 0.82 26.05
C LYS A 476 -98.53 1.75 27.28
N THR A 477 -97.57 2.65 27.45
CA THR A 477 -97.37 3.41 28.70
C THR A 477 -97.26 4.93 28.56
N ILE A 478 -97.69 5.54 27.44
CA ILE A 478 -97.65 7.01 27.31
C ILE A 478 -98.98 7.56 26.77
N GLY A 479 -99.86 7.93 27.71
CA GLY A 479 -100.88 8.97 27.49
C GLY A 479 -100.23 10.38 27.48
N PRO A 480 -100.92 11.40 26.94
CA PRO A 480 -100.26 12.58 26.39
C PRO A 480 -99.83 13.56 27.49
N GLY A 481 -98.61 14.07 27.40
CA GLY A 481 -98.23 15.19 28.25
C GLY A 481 -96.76 15.55 28.27
N ILE A 482 -96.47 16.69 27.63
CA ILE A 482 -95.51 17.72 28.06
C ILE A 482 -94.05 17.55 27.60
N MET A 483 -93.70 18.31 26.55
CA MET A 483 -92.36 18.89 26.31
C MET A 483 -92.00 19.85 27.46
N PRO A 484 -90.72 19.98 27.88
CA PRO A 484 -89.76 20.91 27.23
C PRO A 484 -88.30 20.39 27.33
N ALA A 485 -87.20 21.00 26.87
CA ALA A 485 -86.82 22.00 25.87
C ALA A 485 -85.26 22.09 25.96
N VAL A 486 -84.59 22.65 24.93
CA VAL A 486 -83.29 23.40 24.98
C VAL A 486 -82.02 22.56 25.25
N GLU A 487 -80.84 22.75 24.65
CA GLU A 487 -80.26 23.34 23.42
C GLU A 487 -78.80 22.84 23.38
N PRO A 488 -78.07 22.96 22.25
CA PRO A 488 -76.75 22.36 22.01
C PRO A 488 -75.60 23.35 22.34
N LEU A 489 -74.35 22.87 22.46
CA LEU A 489 -73.16 23.51 21.85
C LEU A 489 -71.80 22.89 22.22
N ALA A 490 -70.84 23.19 21.34
CA ALA A 490 -69.38 23.08 21.38
C ALA A 490 -68.81 21.68 21.10
N GLU A 491 -68.34 21.33 19.90
CA GLU A 491 -67.38 22.02 19.01
C GLU A 491 -66.20 22.63 19.78
N ASN A 492 -65.08 21.91 19.80
CA ASN A 492 -63.79 22.56 19.66
C ASN A 492 -62.77 21.68 18.91
N LYS A 493 -62.38 22.15 17.73
CA LYS A 493 -61.17 21.81 17.00
C LYS A 493 -60.00 22.55 17.66
N GLU A 494 -58.89 21.86 17.86
CA GLU A 494 -57.52 22.34 17.61
C GLU A 494 -56.60 21.13 17.83
N MET A 495 -56.10 20.49 16.77
CA MET A 495 -54.87 20.82 16.03
C MET A 495 -53.59 20.88 16.87
N ALA A 496 -52.68 19.97 16.49
CA ALA A 496 -51.24 20.18 16.35
C ALA A 496 -50.38 20.36 17.61
N LYS A 497 -49.81 19.24 18.06
CA LYS A 497 -48.36 19.04 18.01
C LYS A 497 -47.99 17.56 17.87
#